data_AF-A0A7W1V6N4-F1
#
_entry.id   AF-A0A7W1V6N4-F1
#
_cell.length_a   1.000
_cell.length_b   1.000
_cell.length_c   1.000
_cell.angle_alpha   90.00
_cell.angle_beta   90.00
_cell.angle_gamma   90.00
#
_symmetry.space_group_name_H-M   'P 1'
#
loop_
_entity.id
_entity.type
_entity.pdbx_description
1 polymer ?
#
loop_
_entity_poly.entity_id
_entity_poly.type
_entity_poly.pdbx_seq_one_letter_code
_entity_poly.pdbx_strand_id
1 'polypeptide(L)'
;MEAALMKNPLSDKQVFAYFGLLLGIFPPAAIFARFLMNAGNFRGEDFWILGVVAIVNLISAVVGYFSGKVVGKIVGELERLSWSKMLLVLPFIGFLWGALAGGAGGIIIFLFGAVFGAMFGAAVGSLALPAFAIFHRLTKCGDQLELKHFLPLSFGITFIVCAFILGW
;
A
#
# COMPACT_ATOMS: atom_id res chain seq x y z
N MET A 1 -15.34 26.31 4.71
CA MET A 1 -15.54 26.43 6.17
C MET A 1 -15.45 25.07 6.87
N GLU A 2 -15.95 23.98 6.29
CA GLU A 2 -15.89 22.64 6.93
C GLU A 2 -14.48 22.13 7.22
N ALA A 3 -13.51 22.33 6.31
CA ALA A 3 -12.12 21.92 6.54
C ALA A 3 -11.49 22.59 7.79
N ALA A 4 -11.93 23.79 8.15
CA ALA A 4 -11.43 24.51 9.34
C ALA A 4 -11.92 23.90 10.67
N LEU A 5 -12.92 23.02 10.62
CA LEU A 5 -13.46 22.32 11.79
C LEU A 5 -12.82 20.95 12.02
N MET A 6 -11.95 20.49 11.11
CA MET A 6 -11.27 19.20 11.24
C MET A 6 -10.23 19.25 12.36
N LYS A 7 -10.27 18.25 13.26
CA LYS A 7 -9.33 18.17 14.38
C LYS A 7 -7.93 17.75 13.94
N ASN A 8 -7.84 16.86 12.95
CA ASN A 8 -6.58 16.31 12.42
C ASN A 8 -6.68 16.15 10.90
N PRO A 9 -6.58 17.25 10.12
CA PRO A 9 -6.60 17.17 8.67
C PRO A 9 -5.29 16.58 8.14
N LEU A 10 -5.40 15.70 7.15
CA LEU A 10 -4.29 15.16 6.40
C LEU A 10 -4.37 15.64 4.95
N SER A 11 -3.26 16.16 4.43
CA SER A 11 -3.14 16.46 2.99
C SER A 11 -3.07 15.20 2.14
N ASP A 12 -3.45 15.28 0.86
CA ASP A 12 -3.34 14.17 -0.10
C ASP A 12 -1.97 13.46 -0.03
N LYS A 13 -0.88 14.24 0.01
CA LYS A 13 0.49 13.68 0.12
C LYS A 13 0.68 12.83 1.38
N GLN A 14 0.14 13.26 2.52
CA GLN A 14 0.25 12.51 3.78
C GLN A 14 -0.64 11.27 3.75
N VAL A 15 -1.87 11.41 3.25
CA VAL A 15 -2.83 10.31 3.12
C VAL A 15 -2.23 9.18 2.28
N PHE A 16 -1.74 9.47 1.08
CA PHE A 16 -1.16 8.46 0.20
C PHE A 16 0.20 7.94 0.69
N ALA A 17 0.98 8.75 1.43
CA ALA A 17 2.21 8.28 2.07
C ALA A 17 1.92 7.25 3.18
N TYR A 18 0.96 7.53 4.06
CA TYR A 18 0.58 6.59 5.11
C TYR A 18 -0.11 5.35 4.53
N PHE A 19 -0.94 5.50 3.50
CA PHE A 19 -1.51 4.35 2.80
C PHE A 19 -0.42 3.48 2.16
N GLY A 20 0.58 4.10 1.52
CA GLY A 20 1.75 3.41 0.98
C GLY A 20 2.58 2.68 2.02
N LEU A 21 2.76 3.29 3.19
CA LEU A 21 3.42 2.65 4.33
C LEU A 21 2.67 1.38 4.74
N LEU A 22 1.33 1.45 4.86
CA LEU A 22 0.51 0.29 5.24
C LEU A 22 0.58 -0.83 4.20
N LEU A 23 0.48 -0.49 2.91
CA LEU A 23 0.65 -1.45 1.81
C LEU A 23 2.07 -2.00 1.69
N GLY A 24 3.07 -1.27 2.17
CA GLY A 24 4.45 -1.77 2.24
C GLY A 24 4.68 -2.72 3.41
N ILE A 25 3.95 -2.58 4.52
CA ILE A 25 4.11 -3.42 5.72
C ILE A 25 3.28 -4.69 5.64
N PHE A 26 1.97 -4.54 5.45
CA PHE A 26 1.03 -5.61 5.76
C PHE A 26 0.94 -6.71 4.70
N PRO A 27 0.84 -6.39 3.38
CA PRO A 27 0.83 -7.43 2.34
C PRO A 27 2.09 -8.32 2.34
N PRO A 28 3.33 -7.78 2.40
CA PRO A 28 4.50 -8.66 2.46
C PRO A 28 4.51 -9.47 3.77
N ALA A 29 4.17 -8.87 4.92
CA ALA A 29 4.01 -9.60 6.17
C ALA A 29 2.98 -10.74 6.08
N ALA A 30 1.86 -10.55 5.37
CA ALA A 30 0.86 -11.58 5.14
C ALA A 30 1.39 -12.72 4.25
N ILE A 31 2.14 -12.42 3.19
CA ILE A 31 2.80 -13.44 2.35
C ILE A 31 3.73 -14.29 3.20
N PHE A 32 4.57 -13.66 4.03
CA PHE A 32 5.49 -14.39 4.89
C PHE A 32 4.76 -15.16 6.00
N ALA A 33 3.75 -14.57 6.64
CA ALA A 33 2.94 -15.28 7.63
C ALA A 33 2.36 -16.57 7.05
N ARG A 34 1.82 -16.51 5.82
CA ARG A 34 1.34 -17.71 5.11
C ARG A 34 2.45 -18.72 4.85
N PHE A 35 3.62 -18.27 4.39
CA PHE A 35 4.78 -19.14 4.18
C PHE A 35 5.20 -19.86 5.49
N LEU A 36 5.25 -19.12 6.60
CA LEU A 36 5.57 -19.66 7.93
C LEU A 36 4.54 -20.68 8.40
N MET A 37 3.25 -20.40 8.21
CA MET A 37 2.16 -21.33 8.54
C MET A 37 2.26 -22.64 7.75
N ASN A 38 2.63 -22.56 6.46
CA ASN A 38 2.77 -23.72 5.59
C ASN A 38 4.04 -24.55 5.86
N ALA A 39 5.09 -23.94 6.43
CA ALA A 39 6.34 -24.63 6.73
C ALA A 39 6.19 -25.68 7.85
N GLY A 40 5.14 -25.60 8.68
CA GLY A 40 4.72 -26.63 9.64
C GLY A 40 5.61 -26.85 10.86
N ASN A 41 6.93 -26.62 10.78
CA ASN A 41 7.88 -26.76 11.89
C ASN A 41 9.00 -25.70 11.82
N PHE A 42 8.85 -24.61 12.56
CA PHE A 42 9.89 -23.60 12.71
C PHE A 42 10.95 -24.11 13.69
N ARG A 43 12.18 -24.37 13.20
CA ARG A 43 13.31 -24.75 14.06
C ARG A 43 14.04 -23.49 14.51
N GLY A 44 14.82 -23.60 15.58
CA GLY A 44 15.65 -22.46 16.04
C GLY A 44 16.63 -21.96 14.97
N GLU A 45 17.03 -22.85 14.06
CA GLU A 45 17.88 -22.55 12.89
C GLU A 45 17.20 -21.62 11.87
N ASP A 46 15.86 -21.50 11.89
CA ASP A 46 15.08 -20.68 10.94
C ASP A 46 14.89 -19.23 11.41
N PHE A 47 15.45 -18.85 12.56
CA PHE A 47 15.26 -17.51 13.14
C PHE A 47 15.75 -16.37 12.23
N TRP A 48 16.75 -16.63 11.39
CA TRP A 48 17.25 -15.64 10.42
C TRP A 48 16.17 -15.20 9.41
N ILE A 49 15.18 -16.06 9.12
CA ILE A 49 14.06 -15.74 8.22
C ILE A 49 13.26 -14.57 8.78
N LEU A 50 13.03 -14.51 10.10
CA LEU A 50 12.33 -13.39 10.73
C LEU A 50 13.09 -12.07 10.55
N GLY A 51 14.43 -12.12 10.61
CA GLY A 51 15.30 -10.97 10.34
C GLY A 51 15.16 -10.48 8.89
N VAL A 52 15.18 -11.40 7.92
CA VAL A 52 14.98 -11.06 6.50
C VAL A 52 13.59 -10.46 6.28
N VAL A 53 12.54 -11.06 6.85
CA VAL A 53 11.16 -10.55 6.75
C VAL A 53 11.04 -9.15 7.34
N ALA A 54 11.66 -8.89 8.49
CA ALA A 54 11.66 -7.57 9.11
C ALA A 54 12.32 -6.52 8.20
N ILE A 55 13.46 -6.85 7.57
CA ILE A 55 14.17 -5.97 6.64
C ILE A 55 13.33 -5.70 5.38
N VAL A 56 12.75 -6.75 4.79
CA VAL A 56 11.88 -6.64 3.60
C VAL A 56 10.68 -5.75 3.89
N ASN A 57 10.00 -5.96 5.02
CA ASN A 57 8.87 -5.14 5.45
C ASN A 57 9.30 -3.69 5.68
N LEU A 58 10.43 -3.46 6.33
CA LEU A 58 10.93 -2.11 6.59
C LEU A 58 11.23 -1.36 5.27
N ILE A 59 11.93 -1.99 4.34
CA ILE A 59 12.26 -1.38 3.04
C ILE A 59 10.98 -1.13 2.23
N SER A 60 10.08 -2.11 2.18
CA SER A 60 8.80 -1.96 1.49
C SER A 60 7.96 -0.83 2.10
N ALA A 61 7.94 -0.70 3.43
CA ALA A 61 7.26 0.38 4.14
C ALA A 61 7.85 1.76 3.82
N VAL A 62 9.18 1.87 3.86
CA VAL A 62 9.91 3.12 3.56
C VAL A 62 9.67 3.54 2.12
N VAL A 63 9.86 2.61 1.17
CA VAL A 63 9.63 2.88 -0.25
C VAL A 63 8.17 3.20 -0.50
N GLY A 64 7.24 2.45 0.08
CA GLY A 64 5.80 2.71 0.02
C GLY A 64 5.44 4.11 0.54
N TYR A 65 6.02 4.53 1.67
CA TYR A 65 5.81 5.85 2.26
C TYR A 65 6.30 6.99 1.35
N PHE A 66 7.53 6.91 0.86
CA PHE A 66 8.10 7.98 0.03
C PHE A 66 7.48 8.01 -1.37
N SER A 67 7.30 6.87 -2.02
CA SER A 67 6.63 6.78 -3.32
C SER A 67 5.15 7.18 -3.20
N GLY A 68 4.49 6.88 -2.08
CA GLY A 68 3.12 7.30 -1.79
C GLY A 68 2.95 8.83 -1.79
N LYS A 69 3.96 9.61 -1.40
CA LYS A 69 3.93 11.08 -1.53
C LYS A 69 3.86 11.53 -2.99
N VAL A 70 4.58 10.83 -3.87
CA VAL A 70 4.58 11.11 -5.32
C VAL A 70 3.24 10.71 -5.92
N VAL A 71 2.75 9.52 -5.59
CA VAL A 71 1.44 9.02 -6.02
C VAL A 71 0.32 9.96 -5.56
N GLY A 72 0.35 10.43 -4.32
CA GLY A 72 -0.65 11.38 -3.81
C GLY A 72 -0.66 12.70 -4.59
N LYS A 73 0.51 13.20 -5.00
CA LYS A 73 0.58 14.37 -5.90
C LYS A 73 -0.05 14.08 -7.26
N ILE A 74 0.24 12.91 -7.85
CA ILE A 74 -0.31 12.52 -9.15
C ILE A 74 -1.84 12.37 -9.06
N VAL A 75 -2.34 11.70 -8.01
CA VAL A 75 -3.77 11.48 -7.80
C VAL A 75 -4.49 12.82 -7.59
N GLY A 76 -3.93 13.75 -6.79
CA GLY A 76 -4.52 15.08 -6.62
C GLY A 76 -4.66 15.86 -7.94
N GLU A 77 -3.71 15.72 -8.87
CA GLU A 77 -3.84 16.29 -10.22
C GLU A 77 -4.89 15.55 -11.06
N LEU A 78 -4.98 14.21 -10.95
CA LEU A 78 -5.98 13.41 -11.66
C LEU A 78 -7.41 13.66 -11.19
N GLU A 79 -7.62 14.05 -9.94
CA GLU A 79 -8.95 14.35 -9.41
C GLU A 79 -9.59 15.58 -10.10
N ARG A 80 -8.78 16.45 -10.73
CA ARG A 80 -9.24 17.56 -11.58
C ARG A 80 -9.81 17.09 -12.92
N LEU A 81 -9.53 15.84 -13.31
CA LEU A 81 -10.09 15.24 -14.52
C LEU A 81 -11.49 14.68 -14.28
N SER A 82 -12.17 14.32 -15.37
CA SER A 82 -13.44 13.61 -15.29
C SER A 82 -13.27 12.25 -14.61
N TRP A 83 -14.30 11.84 -13.86
CA TRP A 83 -14.32 10.59 -13.10
C TRP A 83 -13.89 9.38 -13.93
N SER A 84 -14.39 9.24 -15.16
CA SER A 84 -14.07 8.13 -16.04
C SER A 84 -12.58 8.08 -16.41
N LYS A 85 -11.97 9.24 -16.69
CA LYS A 85 -10.53 9.32 -17.01
C LYS A 85 -9.69 8.97 -15.79
N MET A 86 -10.06 9.48 -14.63
CA MET A 86 -9.39 9.17 -13.36
C MET A 86 -9.42 7.66 -13.09
N LEU A 87 -10.60 7.04 -13.16
CA LEU A 87 -10.77 5.60 -12.93
C LEU A 87 -10.01 4.73 -13.94
N LEU A 88 -9.88 5.18 -15.19
CA LEU A 88 -9.12 4.46 -16.21
C LEU A 88 -7.62 4.50 -15.93
N VAL A 89 -7.09 5.63 -15.44
CA VAL A 89 -5.65 5.84 -15.22
C VAL A 89 -5.15 5.27 -13.88
N LEU A 90 -5.97 5.30 -12.84
CA LEU A 90 -5.59 4.87 -11.49
C LEU A 90 -5.03 3.43 -11.41
N PRO A 91 -5.59 2.41 -12.09
CA PRO A 91 -5.05 1.07 -12.07
C PRO A 91 -3.61 0.98 -12.60
N PHE A 92 -3.25 1.78 -13.61
CA PHE A 92 -1.90 1.81 -14.17
C PHE A 92 -0.90 2.47 -13.22
N ILE A 93 -1.31 3.55 -12.55
CA ILE A 93 -0.49 4.17 -11.50
C ILE A 93 -0.31 3.19 -10.34
N GLY A 94 -1.39 2.52 -9.93
CA GLY A 94 -1.38 1.51 -8.89
C GLY A 94 -0.46 0.36 -9.24
N PHE A 95 -0.51 -0.12 -10.47
CA PHE A 95 0.37 -1.15 -11.00
C PHE A 95 1.84 -0.74 -10.90
N LEU A 96 2.21 0.43 -11.42
CA LEU A 96 3.60 0.91 -11.40
C LEU A 96 4.09 1.14 -9.97
N TRP A 97 3.26 1.78 -9.15
CA TRP A 97 3.58 2.05 -7.76
C TRP A 97 3.77 0.77 -6.94
N GLY A 98 2.85 -0.18 -7.11
CA GLY A 98 2.91 -1.49 -6.50
C GLY A 98 4.15 -2.27 -6.93
N ALA A 99 4.48 -2.25 -8.23
CA ALA A 99 5.68 -2.87 -8.76
C ALA A 99 6.96 -2.30 -8.12
N LEU A 100 7.03 -0.98 -7.98
CA LEU A 100 8.18 -0.31 -7.36
C LEU A 100 8.30 -0.66 -5.88
N ALA A 101 7.22 -0.58 -5.11
CA ALA A 101 7.24 -0.87 -3.67
C ALA A 101 7.54 -2.35 -3.39
N GLY A 102 6.84 -3.26 -4.07
CA GLY A 102 7.05 -4.70 -3.91
C GLY A 102 8.39 -5.17 -4.45
N GLY A 103 8.84 -4.63 -5.59
CA GLY A 103 10.15 -4.93 -6.17
C GLY A 103 11.29 -4.49 -5.25
N ALA A 104 11.20 -3.31 -4.64
CA ALA A 104 12.22 -2.82 -3.73
C ALA A 104 12.40 -3.70 -2.48
N GLY A 105 11.30 -4.19 -1.90
CA GLY A 105 11.36 -5.20 -0.83
C GLY A 105 11.95 -6.52 -1.31
N GLY A 106 11.54 -6.98 -2.50
CA GLY A 106 11.98 -8.25 -3.07
C GLY A 106 13.47 -8.32 -3.42
N ILE A 107 14.12 -7.20 -3.73
CA ILE A 107 15.57 -7.14 -4.02
C ILE A 107 16.42 -7.75 -2.91
N ILE A 108 15.95 -7.69 -1.66
CA ILE A 108 16.64 -8.26 -0.50
C ILE A 108 16.70 -9.79 -0.56
N ILE A 109 15.72 -10.44 -1.20
CA ILE A 109 15.65 -11.89 -1.39
C ILE A 109 16.10 -12.23 -2.82
N PHE A 110 17.24 -11.67 -3.24
CA PHE A 110 17.84 -11.83 -4.56
C PHE A 110 17.02 -11.26 -5.74
N LEU A 111 17.61 -11.28 -6.94
CA LEU A 111 16.99 -10.79 -8.18
C LEU A 111 15.64 -11.46 -8.48
N PHE A 112 15.48 -12.74 -8.13
CA PHE A 112 14.20 -13.45 -8.27
C PHE A 112 13.12 -12.90 -7.34
N GLY A 113 13.47 -12.59 -6.08
CA GLY A 113 12.54 -11.97 -5.13
C GLY A 113 12.01 -10.63 -5.63
N ALA A 114 12.85 -9.84 -6.30
CA ALA A 114 12.45 -8.56 -6.90
C ALA A 114 11.35 -8.72 -7.97
N VAL A 115 11.45 -9.75 -8.82
CA VAL A 115 10.45 -10.01 -9.87
C VAL A 115 9.12 -10.41 -9.26
N PHE A 116 9.11 -11.38 -8.34
CA PHE A 116 7.87 -11.79 -7.66
C PHE A 116 7.27 -10.66 -6.83
N GLY A 117 8.11 -9.94 -6.08
CA GLY A 117 7.70 -8.77 -5.30
C GLY A 117 7.06 -7.71 -6.18
N ALA A 118 7.65 -7.41 -7.35
CA ALA A 118 7.08 -6.47 -8.30
C ALA A 118 5.75 -6.98 -8.88
N MET A 119 5.63 -8.26 -9.23
CA MET A 119 4.38 -8.84 -9.75
C MET A 119 3.23 -8.77 -8.73
N PHE A 120 3.47 -9.23 -7.50
CA PHE A 120 2.47 -9.18 -6.43
C PHE A 120 2.14 -7.74 -6.05
N GLY A 121 3.17 -6.91 -5.90
CA GLY A 121 3.02 -5.49 -5.61
C GLY A 121 2.18 -4.80 -6.68
N ALA A 122 2.45 -5.05 -7.96
CA ALA A 122 1.70 -4.50 -9.08
C ALA A 122 0.23 -4.92 -9.07
N ALA A 123 -0.06 -6.21 -8.86
CA ALA A 123 -1.41 -6.71 -8.73
C ALA A 123 -2.16 -6.03 -7.58
N VAL A 124 -1.57 -6.01 -6.38
CA VAL A 124 -2.15 -5.35 -5.19
C VAL A 124 -2.36 -3.86 -5.44
N GLY A 125 -1.35 -3.14 -5.90
CA GLY A 125 -1.42 -1.71 -6.13
C GLY A 125 -2.45 -1.31 -7.19
N SER A 126 -2.60 -2.11 -8.25
CA SER A 126 -3.58 -1.88 -9.32
C SER A 126 -5.04 -1.92 -8.85
N LEU A 127 -5.32 -2.62 -7.74
CA LEU A 127 -6.65 -2.74 -7.14
C LEU A 127 -6.81 -1.80 -5.94
N ALA A 128 -5.80 -1.76 -5.07
CA ALA A 128 -5.85 -1.01 -3.84
C ALA A 128 -5.87 0.51 -4.08
N LEU A 129 -5.09 1.00 -5.06
CA LEU A 129 -5.02 2.43 -5.35
C LEU A 129 -6.35 2.99 -5.90
N PRO A 130 -7.00 2.40 -6.92
CA PRO A 130 -8.31 2.87 -7.36
C PRO A 130 -9.36 2.82 -6.27
N ALA A 131 -9.44 1.72 -5.52
CA ALA A 131 -10.39 1.59 -4.41
C ALA A 131 -10.19 2.72 -3.39
N PHE A 132 -8.95 2.91 -2.95
CA PHE A 132 -8.61 3.94 -1.97
C PHE A 132 -8.89 5.35 -2.50
N ALA A 133 -8.51 5.65 -3.74
CA ALA A 133 -8.71 6.95 -4.36
C ALA A 133 -10.21 7.31 -4.53
N ILE A 134 -11.07 6.35 -4.84
CA ILE A 134 -12.53 6.55 -4.89
C ILE A 134 -13.05 6.98 -3.52
N PHE A 135 -12.77 6.20 -2.48
CA PHE A 135 -13.24 6.52 -1.14
C PHE A 135 -12.61 7.79 -0.59
N HIS A 136 -11.34 8.05 -0.88
CA HIS A 136 -10.66 9.30 -0.56
C HIS A 136 -11.43 10.50 -1.13
N ARG A 137 -11.74 10.46 -2.43
CA ARG A 137 -12.48 11.53 -3.11
C ARG A 137 -13.89 11.73 -2.55
N LEU A 138 -14.56 10.65 -2.12
CA LEU A 138 -15.90 10.72 -1.54
C LEU A 138 -15.93 11.23 -0.09
N THR A 139 -14.83 11.11 0.65
CA THR A 139 -14.78 11.41 2.09
C THR A 139 -13.96 12.66 2.44
N LYS A 140 -13.18 13.18 1.49
CA LYS A 140 -12.39 14.39 1.68
C LYS A 140 -13.25 15.66 1.66
N CYS A 141 -12.87 16.66 2.43
CA CYS A 141 -13.46 18.01 2.37
C CYS A 141 -12.40 18.98 1.82
N GLY A 142 -12.54 19.38 0.56
CA GLY A 142 -11.50 20.11 -0.16
C GLY A 142 -10.30 19.19 -0.46
N ASP A 143 -9.09 19.64 -0.14
CA ASP A 143 -7.84 18.90 -0.37
C ASP A 143 -7.32 18.21 0.91
N GLN A 144 -8.22 17.95 1.86
CA GLN A 144 -7.89 17.35 3.14
C GLN A 144 -8.86 16.24 3.54
N LEU A 145 -8.30 15.19 4.13
CA LEU A 145 -9.04 14.08 4.74
C LEU A 145 -8.79 14.06 6.24
N GLU A 146 -9.84 13.93 7.05
CA GLU A 146 -9.68 13.80 8.49
C GLU A 146 -9.13 12.41 8.88
N LEU A 147 -8.18 12.37 9.79
CA LEU A 147 -7.52 11.12 10.25
C LEU A 147 -8.53 10.02 10.65
N LYS A 148 -9.66 10.38 11.26
CA LYS A 148 -10.70 9.43 11.69
C LYS A 148 -11.38 8.69 10.53
N HIS A 149 -11.43 9.30 9.34
CA HIS A 149 -11.94 8.66 8.12
C HIS A 149 -10.84 7.90 7.38
N PHE A 150 -9.60 8.44 7.43
CA PHE A 150 -8.44 7.80 6.82
C PHE A 150 -8.17 6.40 7.38
N LEU A 151 -8.07 6.26 8.71
CA LEU A 151 -7.66 4.99 9.34
C LEU A 151 -8.56 3.80 8.95
N PRO A 152 -9.89 3.85 9.13
CA PRO A 152 -10.74 2.71 8.76
C PRO A 152 -10.67 2.41 7.27
N LEU A 153 -10.54 3.43 6.42
CA LEU A 153 -10.40 3.23 4.98
C LEU A 153 -9.10 2.52 4.60
N SER A 154 -7.97 3.04 5.11
CA SER A 154 -6.64 2.53 4.77
C SER A 154 -6.42 1.13 5.34
N PHE A 155 -6.84 0.88 6.58
CA PHE A 155 -6.77 -0.45 7.20
C PHE A 155 -7.76 -1.42 6.54
N GLY A 156 -8.98 -0.99 6.23
CA GLY A 156 -9.97 -1.83 5.58
C GLY A 156 -9.48 -2.40 4.25
N ILE A 157 -8.98 -1.54 3.36
CA ILE A 157 -8.43 -1.98 2.07
C ILE A 157 -7.20 -2.87 2.26
N THR A 158 -6.28 -2.47 3.14
CA THR A 158 -5.05 -3.24 3.40
C THR A 158 -5.35 -4.62 3.98
N PHE A 159 -6.27 -4.73 4.93
CA PHE A 159 -6.65 -6.00 5.54
C PHE A 159 -7.46 -6.90 4.61
N ILE A 160 -8.29 -6.33 3.72
CA ILE A 160 -8.93 -7.11 2.65
C ILE A 160 -7.86 -7.75 1.77
N VAL A 161 -6.85 -6.98 1.33
CA VAL A 161 -5.72 -7.51 0.57
C VAL A 161 -4.99 -8.62 1.33
N CYS A 162 -4.66 -8.39 2.61
CA CYS A 162 -4.00 -9.42 3.43
C CYS A 162 -4.86 -10.67 3.62
N ALA A 163 -6.18 -10.51 3.80
CA ALA A 163 -7.11 -11.63 3.92
C ALA A 163 -7.15 -12.46 2.64
N PHE A 164 -7.14 -11.82 1.46
CA PHE A 164 -7.01 -12.53 0.19
C PHE A 164 -5.68 -13.30 0.08
N ILE A 165 -4.56 -12.70 0.50
CA ILE A 165 -3.25 -13.37 0.50
C ILE A 165 -3.25 -14.59 1.43
N LEU A 166 -3.81 -14.46 2.63
CA LEU A 166 -3.83 -15.51 3.65
C LEU A 166 -4.85 -16.62 3.36
N GLY A 167 -6.00 -16.29 2.77
CA GLY A 167 -7.11 -17.22 2.53
C GLY A 167 -7.08 -17.95 1.19
N TRP A 168 -6.21 -17.54 0.27
CA TRP A 168 -5.88 -18.32 -0.92
C TRP A 168 -5.05 -19.55 -0.58
#